data_AF-A0A158BYY7-F1
#
_entry.id   AF-A0A158BYY7-F1
#
_cell.length_a   1.000
_cell.length_b   1.000
_cell.length_c   1.000
_cell.angle_alpha   90.00
_cell.angle_beta   90.00
_cell.angle_gamma   90.00
#
_symmetry.space_group_name_H-M   'P 1'
#
loop_
_entity.id
_entity.type
_entity.pdbx_description
1 polymer ?
#
loop_
_entity_poly.entity_id
_entity_poly.type
_entity_poly.pdbx_seq_one_letter_code
_entity_poly.pdbx_strand_id
1 'polypeptide(L)'
;MFLQAMLMHEVKLEHNDDEVLEPADPQLVMRGSLFIDGRDAGCWEARRDGTWTAHVRHMCGTARAGSWIVEPSRAALIERLAREA
;
A
#
# COMPACT_ATOMS: atom_id res chain seq x y z
N MET A 1 23.14 -6.60 25.01
CA MET A 1 22.37 -7.24 23.93
C MET A 1 21.26 -6.26 23.56
N PHE A 2 21.48 -5.44 22.55
CA PHE A 2 20.48 -4.46 22.11
C PHE A 2 19.54 -5.18 21.14
N LEU A 3 18.27 -5.32 21.50
CA LEU A 3 17.24 -5.63 20.51
C LEU A 3 17.22 -4.44 19.55
N GLN A 4 17.74 -4.62 18.34
CA GLN A 4 17.22 -3.87 17.20
C GLN A 4 15.76 -4.28 17.08
N ALA A 5 14.87 -3.51 17.70
CA ALA A 5 13.48 -3.51 17.29
C ALA A 5 13.50 -2.99 15.85
N MET A 6 13.61 -3.91 14.88
CA MET A 6 13.27 -3.61 13.51
C MET A 6 11.87 -3.01 13.59
N LEU A 7 11.74 -1.72 13.27
CA LEU A 7 10.46 -1.04 13.17
C LEU A 7 9.69 -1.76 12.06
N MET A 8 9.01 -2.83 12.42
CA MET A 8 8.15 -3.58 11.51
C MET A 8 6.89 -2.75 11.36
N HIS A 9 6.83 -2.01 10.26
CA HIS A 9 5.64 -1.26 9.90
C HIS A 9 4.45 -2.23 9.76
N GLU A 10 3.36 -1.92 10.45
CA GLU A 10 2.13 -2.71 10.36
C GLU A 10 1.38 -2.33 9.07
N VAL A 11 1.39 -3.23 8.08
CA VAL A 11 0.67 -3.04 6.81
C VAL A 11 -0.68 -3.76 6.84
N LYS A 12 -1.76 -2.98 6.86
CA LYS A 12 -3.15 -3.46 6.79
C LYS A 12 -3.78 -3.08 5.46
N LEU A 13 -4.40 -4.06 4.81
CA LEU A 13 -5.17 -3.91 3.57
C LEU A 13 -6.64 -4.15 3.89
N GLU A 14 -7.47 -3.15 3.67
CA GLU A 14 -8.92 -3.30 3.77
C GLU A 14 -9.50 -3.44 2.37
N HIS A 15 -10.45 -4.37 2.18
CA HIS A 15 -11.23 -4.47 0.96
C HIS A 15 -12.37 -3.45 1.03
N ASN A 16 -12.55 -2.67 -0.02
CA ASN A 16 -13.78 -1.89 -0.18
C ASN A 16 -14.85 -2.80 -0.80
N ASP A 17 -16.13 -2.52 -0.54
CA ASP A 17 -17.24 -3.27 -1.15
C ASP A 17 -17.15 -3.34 -2.68
N ASP A 18 -17.61 -4.46 -3.26
CA ASP A 18 -17.54 -4.75 -4.70
C ASP A 18 -18.30 -3.70 -5.57
N GLU A 19 -19.23 -2.95 -4.98
CA GLU A 19 -19.93 -1.83 -5.62
C GLU A 19 -19.01 -0.64 -5.96
N VAL A 20 -17.77 -0.64 -5.46
CA VAL A 20 -16.75 0.40 -5.68
C VAL A 20 -15.81 0.07 -6.86
N LEU A 21 -15.93 -1.11 -7.46
CA LEU A 21 -15.15 -1.47 -8.65
C LEU A 21 -15.64 -0.68 -9.87
N GLU A 22 -14.72 -0.02 -10.57
CA GLU A 22 -15.02 0.76 -11.78
C GLU A 22 -15.52 -0.17 -12.89
N PRO A 23 -16.80 -0.12 -13.30
CA PRO A 23 -17.34 -1.01 -14.33
C PRO A 23 -16.63 -0.84 -15.68
N ALA A 24 -16.03 0.33 -15.92
CA ALA A 24 -15.24 0.60 -17.11
C ALA A 24 -13.83 -0.03 -17.10
N ASP A 25 -13.32 -0.51 -15.95
CA ASP A 25 -12.08 -1.29 -15.86
C ASP A 25 -12.38 -2.76 -15.50
N PRO A 26 -12.68 -3.62 -16.49
CA PRO A 26 -13.01 -5.03 -16.25
C PRO A 26 -11.83 -5.86 -15.75
N GLN A 27 -10.61 -5.31 -15.74
CA GLN A 27 -9.44 -5.96 -15.17
C GLN A 27 -9.36 -5.77 -13.67
N LEU A 28 -9.98 -4.73 -13.10
CA LEU A 28 -9.99 -4.48 -11.67
C LEU A 28 -10.93 -5.47 -10.97
N VAL A 29 -10.38 -6.32 -10.09
CA VAL A 29 -11.15 -7.35 -9.35
C VAL A 29 -11.39 -6.92 -7.92
N MET A 30 -10.45 -6.17 -7.36
CA MET A 30 -10.47 -5.80 -5.97
C MET A 30 -9.74 -4.49 -5.80
N ARG A 31 -10.29 -3.64 -4.93
CA ARG A 31 -9.65 -2.40 -4.53
C ARG A 31 -9.92 -2.18 -3.05
N GLY A 32 -8.99 -1.54 -2.37
CA GLY A 32 -9.36 -0.95 -1.10
C GLY A 32 -8.32 -0.08 -0.47
N SER A 33 -8.51 0.17 0.81
CA SER A 33 -7.73 1.15 1.58
C SER A 33 -6.47 0.49 2.14
N LEU A 34 -5.36 1.21 2.08
CA LEU A 34 -4.07 0.80 2.60
C LEU A 34 -3.76 1.61 3.85
N PHE A 35 -3.45 0.92 4.95
CA PHE A 35 -3.01 1.55 6.19
C PHE A 35 -1.61 1.06 6.55
N ILE A 36 -0.77 1.99 7.02
CA ILE A 36 0.57 1.74 7.54
C ILE A 36 0.60 2.29 8.97
N ASP A 37 0.90 1.44 9.94
CA ASP A 37 0.90 1.77 11.38
C ASP A 37 -0.42 2.40 11.85
N GLY A 38 -1.53 1.88 11.32
CA GLY A 38 -2.88 2.39 11.61
C GLY A 38 -3.23 3.74 10.99
N ARG A 39 -2.38 4.30 10.12
CA ARG A 39 -2.63 5.56 9.40
C ARG A 39 -3.00 5.29 7.95
N ASP A 40 -3.97 6.03 7.42
CA ASP A 40 -4.31 6.02 5.98
C ASP A 40 -3.05 6.35 5.17
N ALA A 41 -2.62 5.39 4.37
CA ALA A 41 -1.41 5.47 3.56
C ALA A 41 -1.70 5.39 2.06
N GLY A 42 -2.97 5.25 1.66
CA GLY A 42 -3.38 5.25 0.26
C GLY A 42 -4.33 4.11 -0.05
N CYS A 43 -4.19 3.52 -1.24
CA CYS A 43 -5.05 2.44 -1.69
C CYS A 43 -4.25 1.33 -2.37
N TRP A 44 -4.88 0.20 -2.55
CA TRP A 44 -4.33 -0.93 -3.29
C TRP A 44 -5.38 -1.51 -4.23
N GLU A 45 -4.91 -2.21 -5.25
CA GLU A 45 -5.73 -2.89 -6.24
C GLU A 45 -5.17 -4.26 -6.59
N ALA A 46 -6.06 -5.20 -6.91
CA ALA A 46 -5.73 -6.46 -7.55
C ALA A 46 -6.51 -6.61 -8.85
N ARG A 47 -5.82 -7.12 -9.86
CA ARG A 47 -6.31 -7.25 -11.23
C ARG A 47 -6.49 -8.72 -11.62
N ARG A 48 -7.32 -8.98 -12.64
CA ARG A 48 -7.67 -10.34 -13.13
C ARG A 48 -6.49 -11.12 -13.67
N ASP A 49 -5.49 -10.41 -14.20
CA ASP A 49 -4.23 -10.97 -14.68
C ASP A 49 -3.30 -11.42 -13.53
N GLY A 50 -3.70 -11.21 -12.27
CA GLY A 50 -2.91 -11.50 -11.09
C GLY A 50 -2.00 -10.36 -10.66
N THR A 51 -2.02 -9.22 -11.37
CA THR A 51 -1.26 -8.03 -10.99
C THR A 51 -1.83 -7.44 -9.70
N TRP A 52 -0.94 -7.08 -8.78
CA TRP A 52 -1.27 -6.36 -7.55
C TRP A 52 -0.49 -5.05 -7.51
N THR A 53 -1.13 -3.99 -7.04
CA THR A 53 -0.51 -2.68 -6.96
C THR A 53 -0.94 -1.96 -5.69
N ALA A 54 0.02 -1.41 -4.93
CA ALA A 54 -0.25 -0.43 -3.89
C ALA A 54 0.13 0.97 -4.36
N HIS A 55 -0.79 1.91 -4.22
CA HIS A 55 -0.57 3.34 -4.38
C HIS A 55 -0.40 3.95 -2.99
N VAL A 56 0.83 4.23 -2.62
CA VAL A 56 1.20 4.73 -1.30
C VAL A 56 1.45 6.24 -1.35
N ARG A 57 0.81 6.98 -0.45
CA ARG A 57 1.13 8.39 -0.20
C ARG A 57 2.47 8.44 0.49
N HIS A 58 3.44 9.12 -0.10
CA HIS A 58 4.75 9.29 0.52
C HIS A 58 4.61 10.06 1.84
N MET A 59 4.91 9.40 2.97
CA MET A 59 4.76 9.96 4.32
C MET A 59 6.04 10.55 4.89
N CYS A 60 7.19 10.46 4.19
CA CYS A 60 8.46 10.89 4.75
C CYS A 60 8.60 12.43 4.76
N GLY A 61 8.79 12.97 5.97
CA GLY A 61 8.74 14.39 6.36
C GLY A 61 9.79 15.33 5.76
N THR A 62 10.38 15.02 4.60
CA THR A 62 11.36 15.89 3.93
C THR A 62 11.25 15.95 2.40
N ALA A 63 10.44 15.11 1.74
CA ALA A 63 10.24 15.22 0.29
C ALA A 63 8.76 15.38 -0.05
N ARG A 64 8.41 16.62 -0.44
CA ARG A 64 7.12 17.09 -1.00
C ARG A 64 5.93 16.17 -0.69
N ALA A 65 5.21 16.48 0.38
CA ALA A 65 3.86 15.99 0.62
C ALA A 65 3.06 16.06 -0.71
N GLY A 66 2.65 14.91 -1.23
CA GLY A 66 1.90 14.81 -2.49
C GLY A 66 2.47 13.86 -3.56
N SER A 67 3.63 13.25 -3.36
CA SER A 67 4.11 12.19 -4.27
C SER A 67 3.47 10.84 -3.95
N TRP A 68 2.94 10.18 -4.98
CA TRP A 68 2.45 8.80 -4.90
C TRP A 68 3.54 7.83 -5.35
N ILE A 69 3.72 6.77 -4.59
CA ILE A 69 4.61 5.65 -4.92
C ILE A 69 3.75 4.46 -5.30
N VAL A 70 4.21 3.71 -6.30
CA VAL A 70 3.54 2.51 -6.80
C VAL A 70 4.40 1.30 -6.47
N GLU A 71 3.87 0.37 -5.68
CA GLU A 71 4.56 -0.88 -5.34
C GLU A 71 3.85 -2.09 -5.95
N PRO A 72 4.58 -3.00 -6.64
CA PRO A 72 3.98 -4.10 -7.41
C PRO A 72 3.64 -5.33 -6.57
N SER A 73 3.95 -5.32 -5.27
CA SER A 73 3.58 -6.40 -4.36
C SER A 73 3.59 -5.93 -2.91
N ARG A 74 2.85 -6.64 -2.04
CA ARG A 74 2.90 -6.41 -0.60
C ARG A 74 4.32 -6.61 -0.03
N ALA A 75 5.09 -7.54 -0.58
CA ALA A 75 6.47 -7.78 -0.17
C ALA A 75 7.38 -6.60 -0.51
N ALA A 76 7.28 -6.07 -1.73
CA ALA A 76 8.05 -4.89 -2.16
C ALA A 76 7.72 -3.67 -1.29
N LEU A 77 6.45 -3.49 -0.93
CA LEU A 77 6.01 -2.46 0.02
C LEU A 77 6.68 -2.63 1.39
N ILE A 78 6.65 -3.84 1.95
CA ILE A 78 7.27 -4.12 3.27
C ILE A 78 8.78 -3.87 3.23
N GLU A 79 9.47 -4.35 2.20
CA GLU A 79 10.90 -4.13 2.03
C GLU A 79 11.24 -2.65 1.90
N ARG A 80 10.40 -1.88 1.19
CA ARG A 80 10.58 -0.43 1.11
C ARG A 80 10.46 0.23 2.48
N LEU A 81 9.41 -0.10 3.22
CA LEU A 81 9.18 0.47 4.55
C LEU A 81 10.35 0.12 5.50
N ALA A 82 10.90 -1.09 5.40
CA ALA A 82 12.09 -1.48 6.14
C ALA A 82 13.37 -0.71 5.75
N ARG A 83 13.44 -0.12 4.55
CA ARG A 83 14.57 0.73 4.11
C ARG A 83 14.43 2.19 4.54
N GLU A 84 13.21 2.65 4.82
CA GLU A 84 12.91 4.04 5.20
C GLU A 84 12.90 4.25 6.73
N ALA A 85 12.89 3.18 7.53
CA ALA A 85 12.98 3.18 8.99
C ALA A 85 14.42 3.29 9.53
#